data_AF-K2AVJ9-F1
#
_entry.id   AF-K2AVJ9-F1
#
_cell.length_a   1.000
_cell.length_b   1.000
_cell.length_c   1.000
_cell.angle_alpha   90.00
_cell.angle_beta   90.00
_cell.angle_gamma   90.00
#
_symmetry.space_group_name_H-M   'P 1'
#
loop_
_entity.id
_entity.type
_entity.pdbx_description
1 polymer ?
#
loop_
_entity_poly.entity_id
_entity_poly.type
_entity_poly.pdbx_seq_one_letter_code
_entity_poly.pdbx_strand_id
1 'polypeptide(L)'
;MFDLTLIGIGTGNPDHLTLQAIKAINAADLILIPRKGEGKADLAELRLAICRDVLTNPATRIVEFDLPVRDETILDYTARVEDWHDRIAAVWQA
;
A
#
# COMPACT_ATOMS: atom_id res chain seq x y z
N MET A 1 13.41 -14.62 -5.51
CA MET A 1 12.47 -14.59 -4.37
C MET A 1 12.15 -13.13 -4.11
N PHE A 2 10.89 -12.77 -3.86
CA PHE A 2 10.51 -11.42 -3.45
C PHE A 2 10.08 -11.45 -1.99
N ASP A 3 10.49 -10.46 -1.21
CA ASP A 3 10.05 -10.30 0.17
C ASP A 3 8.92 -9.28 0.22
N LEU A 4 7.72 -9.72 0.62
CA LEU A 4 6.56 -8.85 0.80
C LEU A 4 6.46 -8.43 2.27
N THR A 5 6.62 -7.13 2.53
CA THR A 5 6.50 -6.57 3.88
C THR A 5 5.25 -5.70 4.00
N LEU A 6 4.35 -6.07 4.92
CA LEU A 6 3.19 -5.25 5.28
C LEU A 6 3.57 -4.34 6.47
N ILE A 7 3.75 -3.05 6.20
CA ILE A 7 4.20 -2.08 7.19
C ILE A 7 3.00 -1.32 7.78
N GLY A 8 2.77 -1.48 9.07
CA GLY A 8 1.80 -0.65 9.80
C GLY A 8 2.29 0.80 9.91
N ILE A 9 1.46 1.76 9.49
CA ILE A 9 1.78 3.21 9.50
C ILE A 9 0.97 4.00 10.55
N GLY A 10 0.29 3.30 11.45
CA GLY A 10 -0.61 3.91 12.44
C GLY A 10 -1.87 4.51 11.83
N THR A 11 -2.42 5.51 12.51
CA THR A 11 -3.70 6.16 12.17
C THR A 11 -3.55 7.44 11.33
N GLY A 12 -2.38 7.68 10.73
CA GLY A 12 -2.14 8.82 9.85
C GLY A 12 -1.35 9.99 10.44
N ASN A 13 -1.00 9.95 11.73
CA ASN A 13 0.02 10.84 12.28
C ASN A 13 1.42 10.25 11.99
N PRO A 14 2.35 10.98 11.33
CA PRO A 14 3.72 10.51 11.10
C PRO A 14 4.45 10.07 12.38
N ASP A 15 4.14 10.65 13.54
CA ASP A 15 4.74 10.26 14.83
C ASP A 15 4.35 8.84 15.28
N HIS A 16 3.36 8.21 14.64
CA HIS A 16 3.00 6.82 14.91
C HIS A 16 3.93 5.81 14.24
N LEU A 17 4.85 6.26 13.37
CA LEU A 17 5.81 5.37 12.75
C LEU A 17 6.78 4.82 13.79
N THR A 18 6.90 3.50 13.82
CA THR A 18 7.93 2.85 14.64
C THR A 18 9.28 2.91 13.94
N LEU A 19 10.36 2.80 14.72
CA LEU A 19 11.71 2.65 14.17
C LEU A 19 11.83 1.44 13.24
N GLN A 20 11.05 0.37 13.47
CA GLN A 20 11.02 -0.79 12.60
C GLN A 20 10.37 -0.47 11.26
N ALA A 21 9.26 0.29 11.25
CA ALA A 21 8.59 0.72 10.03
C ALA A 21 9.52 1.59 9.17
N ILE A 22 10.22 2.55 9.78
CA ILE A 22 11.18 3.43 9.09
C ILE A 22 12.32 2.61 8.47
N LYS A 23 12.86 1.62 9.19
CA LYS A 23 13.90 0.73 8.67
C LYS A 23 13.40 -0.10 7.49
N ALA A 24 12.19 -0.66 7.58
CA ALA A 24 11.59 -1.45 6.51
C ALA A 24 11.32 -0.60 5.25
N ILE A 25 10.82 0.63 5.42
CA ILE A 25 10.64 1.59 4.31
C ILE A 25 11.97 1.85 3.58
N ASN A 26 13.04 2.10 4.32
CA ASN A 26 14.36 2.41 3.75
C ASN A 26 15.08 1.20 3.14
N ALA A 27 14.73 -0.01 3.56
CA ALA A 27 15.30 -1.25 3.04
C ALA A 27 14.57 -1.77 1.78
N ALA A 28 13.38 -1.25 1.47
CA ALA A 28 12.60 -1.72 0.34
C ALA A 28 13.16 -1.21 -0.99
N ASP A 29 13.24 -2.09 -2.00
CA ASP A 29 13.54 -1.68 -3.38
C ASP A 29 12.34 -0.96 -4.02
N LEU A 30 11.12 -1.36 -3.63
CA LEU A 30 9.86 -0.88 -4.17
C LEU A 30 8.81 -0.73 -3.06
N ILE A 31 8.11 0.40 -3.05
CA ILE A 31 6.96 0.68 -2.19
C ILE A 31 5.73 0.88 -3.08
N LEU A 32 4.70 0.07 -2.85
CA LEU A 32 3.43 0.12 -3.57
C LEU A 32 2.39 0.91 -2.76
N ILE A 33 1.85 1.99 -3.31
CA ILE A 33 0.83 2.82 -2.67
C ILE A 33 -0.50 2.68 -3.42
N PRO A 34 -1.56 2.14 -2.79
CA PRO A 34 -2.86 2.01 -3.44
C PRO A 34 -3.58 3.36 -3.49
N ARG A 35 -4.06 3.73 -4.69
CA ARG A 35 -5.04 4.80 -4.90
C ARG A 35 -6.44 4.21 -4.81
N LYS A 36 -7.28 4.80 -3.97
CA LYS A 36 -8.69 4.46 -3.87
C LYS A 36 -9.46 5.51 -4.68
N GLY A 37 -10.39 5.08 -5.54
CA GLY A 37 -11.13 5.96 -6.45
C GLY A 37 -11.80 7.16 -5.79
N GLU A 38 -12.28 8.09 -6.61
CA GLU A 38 -12.77 9.42 -6.20
C GLU A 38 -13.72 9.38 -4.98
N GLY A 39 -13.42 10.21 -3.98
CA GLY A 39 -14.35 10.47 -2.86
C GLY A 39 -13.94 9.97 -1.48
N LYS A 40 -12.67 9.59 -1.25
CA LYS A 40 -12.17 9.36 0.12
C LYS A 40 -10.99 10.28 0.40
N ALA A 41 -10.98 10.86 1.60
CA ALA A 41 -9.86 11.64 2.14
C ALA A 41 -8.55 10.98 1.72
N ASP A 42 -7.67 11.74 1.08
CA ASP A 42 -6.60 11.21 0.24
C ASP A 42 -5.52 10.49 1.07
N LEU A 43 -5.80 9.24 1.43
CA LEU A 43 -4.87 8.38 2.14
C LEU A 43 -3.68 8.00 1.25
N ALA A 44 -3.78 8.13 -0.08
CA ALA A 44 -2.63 7.91 -0.95
C ALA A 44 -1.64 9.07 -0.78
N GLU A 45 -2.13 10.30 -0.82
CA GLU A 45 -1.32 11.49 -0.53
C GLU A 45 -0.69 11.43 0.87
N LEU A 46 -1.44 11.00 1.89
CA LEU A 46 -0.88 10.83 3.24
C LEU A 46 0.25 9.79 3.30
N ARG A 47 0.08 8.64 2.62
CA ARG A 47 1.13 7.61 2.54
C ARG A 47 2.36 8.13 1.79
N LEU A 48 2.15 8.91 0.73
CA LEU A 48 3.23 9.56 -0.01
C LEU A 48 3.98 10.55 0.87
N ALA A 49 3.28 11.38 1.64
CA ALA A 49 3.87 12.32 2.58
C ALA A 49 4.73 11.59 3.63
N ILE A 50 4.18 10.56 4.27
CA ILE A 50 4.91 9.69 5.21
C ILE A 50 6.19 9.14 4.58
N CYS A 51 6.12 8.62 3.35
CA CYS A 51 7.31 8.08 2.68
C CYS A 51 8.33 9.19 2.40
N ARG A 52 7.90 10.37 1.94
CA ARG A 52 8.79 11.51 1.68
C ARG A 52 9.54 11.96 2.93
N ASP A 53 8.89 11.91 4.10
CA ASP A 53 9.48 12.38 5.35
C ASP A 53 10.57 11.45 5.90
N VAL A 54 10.47 10.13 5.64
CA VAL A 54 11.35 9.13 6.28
C VAL A 54 12.26 8.39 5.31
N LEU A 55 12.00 8.45 4.00
CA LEU A 55 12.79 7.74 3.00
C LEU A 55 14.07 8.52 2.70
N THR A 56 15.19 7.88 3.01
CA THR A 56 16.55 8.41 2.79
C THR A 56 17.31 7.63 1.71
N ASN A 57 16.83 6.44 1.34
CA ASN A 57 17.41 5.64 0.26
C ASN A 57 16.92 6.15 -1.11
N PRO A 58 17.78 6.77 -1.93
CA PRO A 58 17.37 7.32 -3.22
C PRO A 58 17.10 6.25 -4.29
N ALA A 59 17.50 4.99 -4.06
CA ALA A 59 17.26 3.89 -4.99
C ALA A 59 15.85 3.28 -4.82
N THR A 60 15.21 3.49 -3.67
CA THR A 60 13.86 2.99 -3.42
C THR A 60 12.86 3.68 -4.34
N ARG A 61 12.07 2.88 -5.05
CA ARG A 61 11.03 3.38 -5.95
C ARG A 61 9.68 3.38 -5.25
N ILE A 62 8.91 4.45 -5.43
CA ILE A 62 7.50 4.49 -5.02
C ILE A 62 6.65 4.40 -6.28
N VAL A 63 5.73 3.43 -6.31
CA VAL A 63 4.79 3.23 -7.41
C VAL A 63 3.37 3.21 -6.86
N GLU A 64 2.52 4.02 -7.47
CA GLU A 64 1.10 4.03 -7.17
C GLU A 64 0.35 3.06 -8.10
N PHE A 65 -0.71 2.44 -7.58
CA PHE A 65 -1.59 1.59 -8.38
C PHE A 65 -3.04 1.81 -8.00
N ASP A 66 -3.95 1.61 -8.95
CA ASP A 66 -5.37 1.76 -8.70
C ASP A 66 -5.92 0.49 -8.06
N LEU A 67 -6.54 0.64 -6.89
CA LEU A 67 -7.07 -0.49 -6.14
C LEU A 67 -8.36 -0.99 -6.83
N PRO A 68 -8.43 -2.29 -7.22
CA PRO A 68 -9.65 -2.86 -7.78
C PRO A 68 -10.85 -2.67 -6.85
N VAL A 69 -12.05 -2.58 -7.44
CA VAL A 69 -13.31 -2.59 -6.69
C VAL A 69 -13.76 -4.03 -6.49
N ARG A 70 -14.19 -4.37 -5.28
CA ARG A 70 -14.75 -5.69 -4.95
C ARG A 70 -15.96 -5.98 -5.83
N ASP A 71 -16.07 -7.21 -6.32
CA ASP A 71 -17.23 -7.63 -7.10
C ASP A 71 -18.42 -7.89 -6.17
N GLU A 72 -19.43 -7.01 -6.22
CA GLU A 72 -20.63 -7.13 -5.39
C GLU A 72 -21.55 -8.30 -5.77
N THR A 73 -21.35 -8.89 -6.96
CA THR A 73 -22.14 -10.05 -7.41
C THR A 73 -21.73 -11.35 -6.71
N ILE A 74 -20.52 -11.40 -6.14
CA ILE A 74 -20.07 -12.51 -5.30
C ILE A 74 -20.68 -12.36 -3.90
N LEU A 75 -21.73 -13.14 -3.63
CA LEU A 75 -22.50 -13.04 -2.38
C LEU A 75 -21.75 -13.55 -1.15
N ASP A 76 -20.90 -14.57 -1.33
CA ASP A 76 -20.04 -15.06 -0.25
C ASP A 76 -18.94 -14.05 0.06
N TYR A 77 -18.90 -13.58 1.32
CA TYR A 77 -17.99 -12.52 1.72
C TYR A 77 -16.53 -12.93 1.60
N THR A 78 -16.20 -14.17 1.98
CA THR A 78 -14.82 -14.66 1.98
C THR A 78 -14.32 -14.82 0.54
N ALA A 79 -15.10 -15.47 -0.31
CA ALA A 79 -14.80 -15.62 -1.72
C ALA A 79 -14.63 -14.26 -2.42
N ARG A 80 -15.46 -13.27 -2.06
CA ARG A 80 -15.34 -11.90 -2.59
C ARG A 80 -14.06 -11.20 -2.15
N VAL A 81 -13.59 -11.45 -0.92
CA VAL A 81 -12.32 -10.89 -0.43
C VAL A 81 -11.12 -11.57 -1.08
N GLU A 82 -11.19 -12.88 -1.30
CA GLU A 82 -10.16 -13.65 -2.01
C GLU A 82 -10.03 -13.20 -3.47
N ASP A 83 -11.13 -13.15 -4.23
CA ASP A 83 -11.14 -12.63 -5.62
C ASP A 83 -10.52 -11.22 -5.68
N TRP A 84 -10.87 -10.37 -4.72
CA TRP A 84 -10.35 -9.02 -4.65
C TRP A 84 -8.84 -8.97 -4.41
N HIS A 85 -8.30 -9.83 -3.54
CA HIS A 85 -6.85 -9.93 -3.33
C HIS A 85 -6.13 -10.48 -4.57
N ASP A 86 -6.70 -11.45 -5.26
CA ASP A 86 -6.14 -11.99 -6.51
C ASP A 86 -6.08 -10.90 -7.60
N ARG A 87 -7.13 -10.09 -7.71
CA ARG A 87 -7.17 -8.94 -8.63
C ARG A 87 -6.13 -7.87 -8.27
N ILE A 88 -5.88 -7.64 -6.97
CA ILE A 88 -4.79 -6.75 -6.55
C ILE A 88 -3.43 -7.32 -6.97
N ALA A 89 -3.19 -8.61 -6.73
CA ALA A 89 -1.94 -9.26 -7.10
C ALA A 89 -1.70 -9.22 -8.62
N ALA A 90 -2.75 -9.37 -9.43
CA ALA A 90 -2.66 -9.23 -10.88
C ALA A 90 -2.22 -7.82 -11.32
N VAL A 91 -2.65 -6.77 -10.62
CA VAL A 91 -2.21 -5.38 -10.88
C VAL A 91 -0.71 -5.21 -10.61
N TRP A 92 -0.15 -5.90 -9.61
CA TRP A 92 1.28 -5.81 -9.29
C TRP A 92 2.19 -6.50 -10.32
N GLN A 93 1.64 -7.37 -11.16
CA GLN A 93 2.40 -8.13 -12.17
C GLN A 93 2.42 -7.46 -13.56
N ALA A 94 1.58 -6.45 -13.78
CA ALA A 94 1.44 -5.75 -15.06
C ALA A 94 2.50 -4.66 -15.25
#